data_AF-A0A959X5X6-F1
#
_entry.id   AF-A0A959X5X6-F1
#
_cell.length_a   1.000
_cell.length_b   1.000
_cell.length_c   1.000
_cell.angle_alpha   90.00
_cell.angle_beta   90.00
_cell.angle_gamma   90.00
#
_symmetry.space_group_name_H-M   'P 1'
#
loop_
_entity.id
_entity.type
_entity.pdbx_description
1 polymer ?
#
loop_
_entity_poly.entity_id
_entity_poly.type
_entity_poly.pdbx_seq_one_letter_code
_entity_poly.pdbx_strand_id
1 'polypeptide(L)'
;YDVLPGLIRAGIDCIEHGTGMSDDVIAQMAERGTALVPTMINLARFPQYAAPAREKFPAYFAHMTDLYERRRETIGKAVEAGVAVYAGTDAGTVVPHGCVREEIEELAAVGGAEFAVGAASWRARAWLGADILTPGASADLIVLDADPRADLSTLYRPVARVLRGRVL
;
A
#
# COMPACT_ATOMS: atom_id res chain seq x y z
N TYR A 1 -12.81 8.41 -16.99
CA TYR A 1 -11.67 8.34 -16.06
C TYR A 1 -10.66 9.44 -16.42
N ASP A 2 -11.12 10.70 -16.56
CA ASP A 2 -10.34 11.74 -17.27
C ASP A 2 -9.54 12.67 -16.36
N VAL A 3 -9.67 12.50 -15.04
CA VAL A 3 -9.02 13.38 -14.06
C VAL A 3 -7.59 12.96 -13.72
N LEU A 4 -7.29 11.65 -13.72
CA LEU A 4 -5.97 11.14 -13.30
C LEU A 4 -4.83 11.68 -14.20
N PRO A 5 -4.94 11.68 -15.55
CA PRO A 5 -3.89 12.26 -16.38
C PRO A 5 -3.65 13.75 -16.09
N GLY A 6 -4.71 14.50 -15.77
CA GLY A 6 -4.60 15.90 -15.38
C GLY A 6 -3.84 16.10 -14.07
N LEU A 7 -4.13 15.29 -13.06
CA LEU A 7 -3.47 15.33 -11.76
C LEU A 7 -1.99 14.93 -11.85
N ILE A 8 -1.68 13.85 -12.57
CA ILE A 8 -0.30 13.40 -12.77
C ILE A 8 0.50 14.50 -13.51
N ARG A 9 -0.09 15.14 -14.54
CA ARG A 9 0.55 16.28 -15.22
C ARG A 9 0.73 17.51 -14.31
N ALA A 10 -0.12 17.68 -13.31
CA ALA A 10 0.02 18.75 -12.32
C ALA A 10 1.14 18.49 -11.30
N GLY A 11 1.74 17.29 -11.29
CA GLY A 11 2.88 16.96 -10.44
C GLY A 11 2.51 16.57 -9.01
N ILE A 12 1.37 15.90 -8.82
CA ILE A 12 1.05 15.30 -7.52
C ILE A 12 2.08 14.23 -7.14
N ASP A 13 2.35 14.09 -5.84
CA ASP A 13 3.35 13.15 -5.33
C ASP A 13 2.88 11.69 -5.40
N CYS A 14 1.58 11.44 -5.16
CA CYS A 14 1.02 10.10 -5.20
C CYS A 14 -0.46 10.05 -5.60
N ILE A 15 -0.86 8.88 -6.11
CA ILE A 15 -2.25 8.47 -6.27
C ILE A 15 -2.60 7.46 -5.18
N GLU A 16 -3.75 7.67 -4.54
CA GLU A 16 -4.34 6.72 -3.58
C GLU A 16 -5.21 5.68 -4.30
N HIS A 17 -5.31 4.50 -3.70
CA HIS A 17 -6.08 3.31 -4.13
C HIS A 17 -5.62 2.65 -5.43
N GLY A 18 -5.59 3.38 -6.55
CA GLY A 18 -5.18 2.86 -7.86
C GLY A 18 -6.00 1.67 -8.40
N THR A 19 -7.18 1.44 -7.84
CA THR A 19 -8.03 0.22 -7.94
C THR A 19 -8.38 -0.20 -9.37
N GLY A 20 -8.48 0.77 -10.29
CA GLY A 20 -8.90 0.57 -11.68
C GLY A 20 -8.08 1.38 -12.67
N MET A 21 -6.79 1.58 -12.38
CA MET A 21 -5.89 2.27 -13.31
C MET A 21 -5.74 1.48 -14.61
N SER A 22 -5.75 2.21 -15.73
CA SER A 22 -5.37 1.65 -17.02
C SER A 22 -3.86 1.64 -17.18
N ASP A 23 -3.38 0.85 -18.13
CA ASP A 23 -1.95 0.79 -18.48
C ASP A 23 -1.41 2.17 -18.89
N ASP A 24 -2.21 3.00 -19.57
CA ASP A 24 -1.84 4.39 -19.92
C ASP A 24 -1.63 5.29 -18.69
N VAL A 25 -2.42 5.09 -17.63
CA VAL A 25 -2.25 5.84 -16.37
C VAL A 25 -0.99 5.37 -15.67
N ILE A 26 -0.76 4.06 -15.61
CA ILE A 26 0.44 3.45 -15.04
C ILE A 26 1.70 3.97 -15.75
N ALA A 27 1.70 3.98 -17.08
CA ALA A 27 2.82 4.48 -17.87
C ALA A 27 3.12 5.97 -17.58
N GLN A 28 2.07 6.80 -17.46
CA GLN A 28 2.24 8.22 -17.11
C GLN A 28 2.78 8.41 -15.68
N MET A 29 2.33 7.60 -14.72
CA MET A 29 2.86 7.64 -13.35
C MET A 29 4.35 7.30 -13.32
N ALA A 30 4.74 6.24 -14.05
CA ALA A 30 6.12 5.81 -14.14
C ALA A 30 7.01 6.89 -14.79
N GLU A 31 6.56 7.47 -15.92
CA GLU A 31 7.29 8.53 -16.62
C GLU A 31 7.51 9.77 -15.73
N ARG A 32 6.52 10.11 -14.89
CA ARG A 32 6.51 11.35 -14.10
C ARG A 32 6.96 11.17 -12.66
N GLY A 33 7.24 9.94 -12.25
CA GLY A 33 7.61 9.63 -10.87
C GLY A 33 6.48 9.82 -9.86
N THR A 34 5.22 9.77 -10.28
CA THR A 34 4.07 9.81 -9.36
C THR A 34 3.95 8.46 -8.66
N ALA A 35 4.00 8.46 -7.33
CA ALA A 35 3.92 7.24 -6.53
C ALA A 35 2.48 6.69 -6.43
N LEU A 36 2.36 5.49 -5.89
CA LEU A 36 1.09 4.80 -5.63
C LEU A 36 1.01 4.33 -4.17
N VAL A 37 -0.10 4.65 -3.52
CA VAL A 37 -0.49 4.12 -2.20
C VAL A 37 -1.79 3.33 -2.40
N PRO A 38 -1.73 1.98 -2.53
CA PRO A 38 -2.84 1.23 -3.10
C PRO A 38 -3.95 0.86 -2.12
N THR A 39 -3.73 0.91 -0.81
CA THR A 39 -4.77 0.56 0.20
C THR A 39 -5.34 -0.85 -0.02
N MET A 40 -4.45 -1.80 -0.27
CA MET A 40 -4.79 -3.16 -0.68
C MET A 40 -5.73 -3.88 0.29
N ILE A 41 -5.64 -3.59 1.59
CA ILE A 41 -6.57 -4.17 2.57
C ILE A 41 -7.99 -3.63 2.43
N ASN A 42 -8.18 -2.43 1.91
CA ASN A 42 -9.51 -1.90 1.60
C ASN A 42 -10.09 -2.65 0.40
N LEU A 43 -9.30 -2.79 -0.66
CA LEU A 43 -9.60 -3.62 -1.83
C LEU A 43 -9.96 -5.07 -1.43
N ALA A 44 -9.20 -5.68 -0.53
CA ALA A 44 -9.43 -7.05 -0.07
C ALA A 44 -10.81 -7.24 0.60
N ARG A 45 -11.44 -6.16 1.09
CA ARG A 45 -12.76 -6.17 1.72
C ARG A 45 -13.91 -5.87 0.74
N PHE A 46 -13.63 -5.54 -0.51
CA PHE A 46 -14.66 -5.24 -1.52
C PHE A 46 -15.76 -6.31 -1.64
N PRO A 47 -15.46 -7.63 -1.61
CA PRO A 47 -16.50 -8.66 -1.62
C PRO A 47 -17.49 -8.54 -0.44
N GLN A 48 -17.00 -8.16 0.74
CA GLN A 48 -17.84 -7.94 1.93
C GLN A 48 -18.72 -6.71 1.75
N TYR A 49 -18.18 -5.62 1.19
CA TYR A 49 -18.93 -4.39 0.91
C TYR A 49 -19.96 -4.55 -0.21
N ALA A 50 -19.66 -5.38 -1.21
CA ALA A 50 -20.52 -5.63 -2.35
C ALA A 50 -21.64 -6.62 -2.05
N ALA A 51 -21.43 -7.57 -1.12
CA ALA A 51 -22.38 -8.65 -0.84
C ALA A 51 -23.84 -8.19 -0.58
N PRO A 52 -24.11 -7.15 0.23
CA PRO A 52 -25.47 -6.67 0.46
C PRO A 52 -26.15 -6.11 -0.80
N ALA A 53 -25.37 -5.72 -1.81
CA ALA A 53 -25.85 -5.13 -3.05
C ALA A 53 -26.09 -6.16 -4.16
N ARG A 54 -25.79 -7.44 -3.95
CA ARG A 54 -25.80 -8.49 -5.00
C ARG A 54 -27.10 -8.55 -5.80
N GLU A 55 -28.25 -8.61 -5.13
CA GLU A 55 -29.55 -8.75 -5.80
C GLU A 55 -30.10 -7.40 -6.28
N LYS A 56 -29.92 -6.35 -5.46
CA LYS A 56 -30.51 -5.02 -5.71
C LYS A 56 -29.73 -4.20 -6.75
N PHE A 57 -28.41 -4.38 -6.81
CA PHE A 57 -27.49 -3.64 -7.68
C PHE A 57 -26.45 -4.58 -8.30
N PRO A 58 -26.86 -5.50 -9.20
CA PRO A 58 -25.99 -6.53 -9.74
C PRO A 58 -24.80 -5.97 -10.52
N ALA A 59 -24.95 -4.83 -11.21
CA ALA A 59 -23.86 -4.17 -11.92
C ALA A 59 -22.77 -3.65 -10.96
N TYR A 60 -23.18 -3.05 -9.84
CA TYR A 60 -22.24 -2.61 -8.80
C TYR A 60 -21.53 -3.80 -8.16
N PHE A 61 -22.28 -4.86 -7.85
CA PHE A 61 -21.70 -6.09 -7.31
C PHE A 61 -20.66 -6.71 -8.25
N ALA A 62 -20.99 -6.82 -9.54
CA ALA A 62 -20.07 -7.35 -10.55
C ALA A 62 -18.81 -6.47 -10.67
N HIS A 63 -18.97 -5.15 -10.72
CA HIS A 63 -17.83 -4.23 -10.82
C HIS A 63 -16.88 -4.30 -9.62
N MET A 64 -17.42 -4.28 -8.40
CA MET A 64 -16.60 -4.40 -7.18
C MET A 64 -15.88 -5.75 -7.08
N THR A 65 -16.53 -6.83 -7.57
CA THR A 65 -15.93 -8.17 -7.61
C THR A 65 -14.79 -8.23 -8.62
N ASP A 66 -14.96 -7.67 -9.82
CA ASP A 66 -13.91 -7.56 -10.84
C ASP A 66 -12.69 -6.74 -10.33
N LEU A 67 -12.94 -5.60 -9.69
CA LEU A 67 -11.87 -4.79 -9.07
C LEU A 67 -11.12 -5.57 -7.98
N TYR A 68 -11.83 -6.33 -7.15
CA TYR A 68 -11.20 -7.22 -6.18
C TYR A 68 -10.32 -8.26 -6.88
N GLU A 69 -10.86 -8.98 -7.85
CA GLU A 69 -10.16 -10.08 -8.52
C GLU A 69 -8.87 -9.62 -9.22
N ARG A 70 -8.91 -8.49 -9.93
CA ARG A 70 -7.76 -7.97 -10.68
C ARG A 70 -6.79 -7.12 -9.86
N ARG A 71 -7.06 -6.87 -8.57
CA ARG A 71 -6.27 -5.93 -7.75
C ARG A 71 -4.76 -6.21 -7.78
N ARG A 72 -4.34 -7.47 -7.57
CA ARG A 72 -2.92 -7.82 -7.52
C ARG A 72 -2.26 -7.66 -8.89
N GLU A 73 -2.98 -7.99 -9.96
CA GLU A 73 -2.51 -7.80 -11.33
C GLU A 73 -2.31 -6.31 -11.63
N THR A 74 -3.30 -5.46 -11.33
CA THR A 74 -3.22 -4.02 -11.57
C THR A 74 -2.05 -3.37 -10.82
N ILE A 75 -1.88 -3.70 -9.52
CA ILE A 75 -0.75 -3.18 -8.73
C ILE A 75 0.58 -3.79 -9.21
N GLY A 76 0.58 -5.07 -9.59
CA GLY A 76 1.75 -5.73 -10.19
C GLY A 76 2.25 -5.00 -11.44
N LYS A 77 1.35 -4.65 -12.37
CA LYS A 77 1.68 -3.84 -13.56
C LYS A 77 2.31 -2.50 -13.20
N ALA A 78 1.82 -1.83 -12.15
CA ALA A 78 2.40 -0.57 -11.69
C ALA A 78 3.84 -0.78 -11.18
N VAL A 79 4.06 -1.82 -10.37
CA VAL A 79 5.40 -2.19 -9.88
C VAL A 79 6.34 -2.53 -11.03
N GLU A 80 5.89 -3.34 -12.00
CA GLU A 80 6.67 -3.74 -13.18
C GLU A 80 7.02 -2.54 -14.08
N ALA A 81 6.12 -1.57 -14.21
CA ALA A 81 6.37 -0.33 -14.94
C ALA A 81 7.34 0.62 -14.23
N GLY A 82 7.76 0.33 -12.98
CA GLY A 82 8.68 1.15 -12.20
C GLY A 82 7.99 2.24 -11.37
N VAL A 83 6.66 2.18 -11.19
CA VAL A 83 5.96 3.08 -10.28
C VAL A 83 6.40 2.79 -8.84
N ALA A 84 6.78 3.83 -8.10
CA ALA A 84 7.07 3.70 -6.68
C ALA A 84 5.78 3.40 -5.89
N VAL A 85 5.77 2.29 -5.14
CA VAL A 85 4.62 1.87 -4.33
C VAL A 85 4.97 1.89 -2.85
N TYR A 86 4.09 2.45 -2.03
CA TYR A 86 4.24 2.55 -0.57
C TYR A 86 3.01 2.00 0.16
N ALA A 87 3.21 1.50 1.38
CA ALA A 87 2.11 0.99 2.18
C ALA A 87 1.25 2.13 2.75
N GLY A 88 -0.07 2.01 2.60
CA GLY A 88 -1.06 2.87 3.24
C GLY A 88 -2.36 2.10 3.35
N THR A 89 -3.10 2.26 4.44
CA THR A 89 -4.17 1.34 4.82
C THR A 89 -5.58 1.86 4.57
N ASP A 90 -5.72 3.18 4.39
CA ASP A 90 -7.01 3.89 4.50
C ASP A 90 -7.72 3.66 5.86
N ALA A 91 -6.94 3.40 6.91
CA ALA A 91 -7.47 3.15 8.25
C ALA A 91 -8.05 4.42 8.90
N GLY A 92 -9.16 4.26 9.61
CA GLY A 92 -9.97 5.36 10.15
C GLY A 92 -11.31 5.53 9.42
N THR A 93 -11.55 4.70 8.41
CA THR A 93 -12.84 4.59 7.69
C THR A 93 -13.55 3.30 8.12
N VAL A 94 -13.95 2.48 7.15
CA VAL A 94 -14.39 1.08 7.34
C VAL A 94 -13.23 0.15 7.72
N VAL A 95 -11.99 0.58 7.51
CA VAL A 95 -10.78 -0.14 7.91
C VAL A 95 -10.36 0.29 9.34
N PRO A 96 -10.24 -0.64 10.30
CA PRO A 96 -9.84 -0.31 11.65
C PRO A 96 -8.36 0.14 11.73
N HIS A 97 -8.04 0.94 12.75
CA HIS A 97 -6.66 1.31 13.05
C HIS A 97 -5.80 0.10 13.42
N GLY A 98 -4.50 0.21 13.16
CA GLY A 98 -3.52 -0.82 13.50
C GLY A 98 -3.32 -1.89 12.44
N CYS A 99 -3.96 -1.77 11.26
CA CYS A 99 -3.92 -2.78 10.19
C CYS A 99 -2.76 -2.64 9.17
N VAL A 100 -1.66 -1.97 9.53
CA VAL A 100 -0.54 -1.77 8.58
C VAL A 100 0.18 -3.08 8.22
N ARG A 101 0.11 -4.08 9.09
CA ARG A 101 0.76 -5.38 8.87
C ARG A 101 0.05 -6.18 7.78
N GLU A 102 -1.27 -6.12 7.77
CA GLU A 102 -2.13 -6.71 6.75
C GLU A 102 -1.87 -6.06 5.37
N GLU A 103 -1.61 -4.74 5.33
CA GLU A 103 -1.22 -4.05 4.09
C GLU A 103 0.13 -4.53 3.57
N ILE A 104 1.09 -4.76 4.47
CA ILE A 104 2.39 -5.34 4.11
C ILE A 104 2.20 -6.76 3.54
N GLU A 105 1.33 -7.59 4.12
CA GLU A 105 1.06 -8.93 3.60
C GLU A 105 0.43 -8.88 2.20
N GLU A 106 -0.53 -7.98 1.97
CA GLU A 106 -1.15 -7.81 0.65
C GLU A 106 -0.14 -7.31 -0.40
N LEU A 107 0.76 -6.40 -0.04
CA LEU A 107 1.84 -5.96 -0.92
C LEU A 107 2.88 -7.05 -1.17
N ALA A 108 3.14 -7.91 -0.18
CA ALA A 108 4.08 -9.02 -0.32
C ALA A 108 3.58 -10.07 -1.31
N ALA A 109 2.26 -10.26 -1.40
CA ALA A 109 1.65 -11.08 -2.44
C ALA A 109 1.74 -10.47 -3.86
N VAL A 110 2.24 -9.23 -4.00
CA VAL A 110 2.55 -8.60 -5.30
C VAL A 110 4.05 -8.62 -5.59
N GLY A 111 4.88 -8.12 -4.67
CA GLY A 111 6.32 -7.90 -4.91
C GLY A 111 7.27 -8.70 -4.01
N GLY A 112 6.75 -9.59 -3.17
CA GLY A 112 7.53 -10.32 -2.16
C GLY A 112 7.75 -9.53 -0.87
N ALA A 113 8.24 -10.22 0.16
CA ALA A 113 8.36 -9.68 1.51
C ALA A 113 9.33 -8.49 1.61
N GLU A 114 10.47 -8.52 0.92
CA GLU A 114 11.43 -7.41 0.92
C GLU A 114 10.83 -6.12 0.32
N PHE A 115 10.14 -6.26 -0.81
CA PHE A 115 9.44 -5.15 -1.45
C PHE A 115 8.43 -4.51 -0.50
N ALA A 116 7.60 -5.33 0.15
CA ALA A 116 6.51 -4.88 1.00
C ALA A 116 7.00 -4.26 2.32
N VAL A 117 7.95 -4.90 3.00
CA VAL A 117 8.55 -4.37 4.23
C VAL A 117 9.24 -3.03 3.92
N GLY A 118 9.98 -2.94 2.81
CA GLY A 118 10.61 -1.70 2.39
C GLY A 118 9.59 -0.59 2.09
N ALA A 119 8.51 -0.92 1.39
CA ALA A 119 7.40 -0.02 1.07
C ALA A 119 6.66 0.51 2.31
N ALA A 120 6.73 -0.18 3.44
CA ALA A 120 6.16 0.26 4.72
C ALA A 120 7.19 0.83 5.72
N SER A 121 8.47 0.89 5.34
CA SER A 121 9.54 1.31 6.24
C SER A 121 10.57 2.21 5.53
N TRP A 122 11.76 1.74 5.20
CA TRP A 122 12.87 2.59 4.76
C TRP A 122 12.60 3.31 3.43
N ARG A 123 11.89 2.69 2.48
CA ARG A 123 11.53 3.36 1.21
C ARG A 123 10.47 4.43 1.44
N ALA A 124 9.47 4.15 2.27
CA ALA A 124 8.44 5.14 2.63
C ALA A 124 9.03 6.32 3.41
N ARG A 125 9.93 6.07 4.37
CA ARG A 125 10.61 7.15 5.11
C ARG A 125 11.41 8.05 4.17
N ALA A 126 12.20 7.47 3.28
CA ALA A 126 12.96 8.23 2.29
C ALA A 126 12.04 9.07 1.40
N TRP A 127 10.92 8.50 0.94
CA TRP A 127 9.93 9.23 0.13
C TRP A 127 9.26 10.39 0.87
N LEU A 128 8.92 10.19 2.14
CA LEU A 128 8.32 11.21 3.01
C LEU A 128 9.34 12.27 3.49
N GLY A 129 10.60 12.21 3.04
CA GLY A 129 11.66 13.12 3.47
C GLY A 129 12.08 12.93 4.93
N ALA A 130 11.78 11.78 5.54
CA ALA A 130 12.19 11.45 6.89
C ALA A 130 13.53 10.71 6.89
N ASP A 131 14.36 10.99 7.89
CA ASP A 131 15.63 10.28 8.06
C ASP A 131 15.42 8.77 8.15
N ILE A 132 16.22 7.99 7.44
CA ILE A 132 16.34 6.56 7.67
C ILE A 132 17.25 6.29 8.89
N LEU A 133 17.47 5.03 9.24
CA LEU A 133 18.33 4.64 10.37
C LEU A 133 19.80 5.03 10.11
N THR A 134 20.16 6.25 10.51
CA THR A 134 21.48 6.85 10.37
C THR A 134 21.89 7.52 11.68
N PRO A 135 23.20 7.66 11.97
CA PRO A 135 23.65 8.36 13.16
C PRO A 135 23.08 9.78 13.25
N GLY A 136 22.44 10.11 14.37
CA GLY A 136 21.80 11.41 14.61
C GLY A 136 20.31 11.48 14.28
N ALA A 137 19.76 10.49 13.55
CA ALA A 137 18.33 10.40 13.27
C ALA A 137 17.51 10.07 14.53
N SER A 138 16.21 10.40 14.52
CA SER A 138 15.27 9.96 15.57
C SER A 138 15.21 8.43 15.63
N ALA A 139 15.37 7.87 16.84
CA ALA A 139 15.26 6.43 17.07
C ALA A 139 13.77 6.02 17.14
N ASP A 140 13.16 5.83 15.98
CA ASP A 140 11.80 5.35 15.78
C ASP A 140 11.80 3.98 15.11
N LEU A 141 11.74 2.91 15.92
CA LEU A 141 12.03 1.54 15.52
C LEU A 141 11.00 0.58 16.10
N ILE A 142 10.77 -0.52 15.39
CA ILE A 142 10.30 -1.76 16.01
C ILE A 142 11.47 -2.74 16.04
N VAL A 143 11.56 -3.53 17.10
CA VAL A 143 12.54 -4.61 17.21
C VAL A 143 11.78 -5.91 17.03
N LEU A 144 12.32 -6.78 16.19
CA LEU A 144 11.75 -8.07 15.81
C LEU A 144 12.75 -9.16 16.21
N ASP A 145 12.24 -10.34 16.56
CA ASP A 145 13.07 -11.50 16.91
C ASP A 145 13.61 -12.25 15.69
N ALA A 146 13.04 -11.99 14.51
CA ALA A 146 13.42 -12.56 13.23
C ALA A 146 13.35 -11.53 12.10
N ASP A 147 13.95 -11.85 10.96
CA ASP A 147 13.91 -11.00 9.77
C ASP A 147 12.51 -11.02 9.13
N PRO A 148 11.77 -9.89 9.08
CA PRO A 148 10.44 -9.85 8.49
C PRO A 148 10.44 -10.11 6.98
N ARG A 149 11.60 -10.04 6.30
CA ARG A 149 11.73 -10.37 4.88
C ARG A 149 11.72 -11.89 4.64
N ALA A 150 11.97 -12.68 5.67
CA ALA A 150 11.90 -14.13 5.63
C ALA A 150 10.56 -14.67 6.19
N ASP A 151 10.02 -14.03 7.23
CA ASP A 151 8.72 -14.36 7.82
C ASP A 151 7.97 -13.10 8.26
N LEU A 152 6.94 -12.71 7.51
CA LEU A 152 6.12 -11.53 7.83
C LEU A 152 5.34 -11.68 9.14
N SER A 153 5.13 -12.90 9.65
CA SER A 153 4.40 -13.12 10.91
C SER A 153 5.07 -12.47 12.11
N THR A 154 6.38 -12.20 12.05
CA THR A 154 7.12 -11.50 13.10
C THR A 154 6.60 -10.07 13.32
N LEU A 155 6.04 -9.42 12.28
CA LEU A 155 5.50 -8.06 12.38
C LEU A 155 4.38 -7.96 13.42
N TYR A 156 3.67 -9.06 13.69
CA TYR A 156 2.60 -9.12 14.69
C TYR A 156 3.11 -9.27 16.12
N ARG A 157 4.39 -9.56 16.31
CA ARG A 157 5.00 -9.85 17.62
C ARG A 157 6.31 -9.07 17.82
N PRO A 158 6.31 -7.72 17.76
CA PRO A 158 7.52 -6.96 18.07
C PRO A 158 7.98 -7.23 19.51
N VAL A 159 9.29 -7.45 19.68
CA VAL A 159 9.89 -7.64 21.01
C VAL A 159 10.07 -6.31 21.74
N ALA A 160 10.19 -5.22 21.00
CA ALA A 160 10.20 -3.87 21.55
C ALA A 160 9.69 -2.85 20.53
N ARG A 161 9.17 -1.74 21.04
CA ARG A 161 8.85 -0.55 20.26
C ARG A 161 9.65 0.60 20.83
N VAL A 162 10.38 1.31 19.98
CA VAL A 162 11.19 2.47 20.37
C VAL A 162 10.64 3.68 19.64
N LEU A 163 10.25 4.70 20.40
CA LEU A 163 9.75 5.97 19.85
C LEU A 163 10.58 7.11 20.41
N ARG A 164 11.26 7.85 19.54
CA ARG A 164 12.17 8.96 19.88
C ARG A 164 13.17 8.56 20.96
N GLY A 165 13.74 7.36 20.83
CA GLY A 165 14.73 6.79 21.76
C GLY A 165 14.18 6.26 23.08
N ARG A 166 12.84 6.20 23.26
CA ARG A 166 12.21 5.62 24.44
C ARG A 166 11.58 4.27 24.11
N VAL A 167 11.90 3.25 24.90
CA VAL A 167 11.24 1.94 24.83
C VAL A 167 9.82 2.09 25.40
N LEU A 168 8.83 1.61 24.65
CA LEU A 168 7.40 1.61 24.98
C LEU A 168 6.91 0.21 25.37
#